data_AF-A0AAN9FCS7-F1
#
_entry.id   AF-A0AAN9FCS7-F1
#
_cell.length_a   1.000
_cell.length_b   1.000
_cell.length_c   1.000
_cell.angle_alpha   90.00
_cell.angle_beta   90.00
_cell.angle_gamma   90.00
#
_symmetry.space_group_name_H-M   'P 1'
#
loop_
_entity.id
_entity.type
_entity.pdbx_description
1 polymer ?
#
loop_
_entity_poly.entity_id
_entity_poly.type
_entity_poly.pdbx_seq_one_letter_code
_entity_poly.pdbx_strand_id
1 'polypeptide(L)'
;MHAKHLERFTRLNFYFHDMLETEHPTSVKIINPPTPFGSTYMVDNPLTEKPYLDSKLIGRAQGTYALASQSDYGVFKMDFNFVFTEGTYKGSTLSLLGRNPIGDDVREMAVVGGTGSFRFARGYALAKTVSYNSTSGNAIEEFNLTISTLF
;
A
#
# COMPACT_ATOMS: atom_id res chain seq x y z
N MET A 1 -8.80 -21.65 31.87
CA MET A 1 -9.81 -20.72 31.32
C MET A 1 -9.27 -20.15 30.02
N HIS A 2 -9.95 -20.34 28.89
CA HIS A 2 -9.63 -19.63 27.64
C HIS A 2 -10.51 -18.39 27.59
N ALA A 3 -9.90 -17.20 27.60
CA ALA A 3 -10.63 -15.96 27.33
C ALA A 3 -11.16 -16.03 25.89
N LYS A 4 -12.46 -15.78 25.69
CA LYS A 4 -13.01 -15.54 24.35
C LYS A 4 -12.48 -14.18 23.90
N HIS A 5 -11.50 -14.18 23.01
CA HIS A 5 -11.08 -12.95 22.34
C HIS A 5 -12.21 -12.50 21.41
N LEU A 6 -12.65 -11.25 21.53
CA LEU A 6 -13.59 -10.66 20.59
C LEU A 6 -12.80 -10.10 19.41
N GLU A 7 -13.29 -10.39 18.20
CA GLU A 7 -12.73 -9.88 16.96
C GLU A 7 -13.63 -8.78 16.37
N ARG A 8 -13.01 -7.76 15.80
CA ARG A 8 -13.67 -6.66 15.06
C ARG A 8 -13.09 -6.67 13.68
N PHE A 9 -14.01 -6.78 12.73
CA PHE A 9 -13.71 -6.66 11.32
C PHE A 9 -13.89 -5.21 10.88
N THR A 10 -12.85 -4.64 10.28
CA THR A 10 -12.85 -3.32 9.67
C THR A 10 -12.58 -3.48 8.18
N ARG A 11 -13.40 -2.80 7.36
CA ARG A 11 -13.17 -2.67 5.92
C ARG A 11 -12.76 -1.23 5.62
N LEU A 12 -11.70 -1.07 4.85
CA LEU A 12 -11.21 0.23 4.39
C LEU A 12 -11.12 0.21 2.86
N ASN A 13 -11.43 1.35 2.25
CA ASN A 13 -11.24 1.60 0.82
C ASN A 13 -10.58 2.97 0.65
N PHE A 14 -9.53 3.04 -0.16
CA PHE A 14 -8.84 4.28 -0.48
C PHE A 14 -7.98 4.13 -1.75
N TYR A 15 -7.48 5.26 -2.24
CA TYR A 15 -6.65 5.34 -3.43
C TYR A 15 -5.23 5.75 -3.07
N PHE A 16 -4.26 4.98 -3.56
CA PHE A 16 -2.82 5.17 -3.43
C PHE A 16 -2.29 5.81 -4.72
N HIS A 17 -1.48 6.87 -4.61
CA HIS A 17 -0.96 7.59 -5.78
C HIS A 17 0.57 7.53 -5.82
N ASP A 18 1.08 6.70 -6.71
CA ASP A 18 2.51 6.54 -6.96
C ASP A 18 2.96 7.52 -8.03
N MET A 19 3.72 8.54 -7.63
CA MET A 19 4.09 9.65 -8.50
C MET A 19 5.62 9.73 -8.61
N LEU A 20 6.17 9.17 -9.67
CA LEU A 20 7.61 9.10 -9.95
C LEU A 20 8.09 10.35 -10.69
N GLU A 21 7.36 10.78 -11.72
CA GLU A 21 7.68 11.97 -12.50
C GLU A 21 6.56 13.01 -12.37
N THR A 22 6.75 13.94 -11.43
CA THR A 22 5.93 15.15 -11.24
C THR A 22 6.80 16.29 -10.68
N GLU A 23 6.22 17.48 -10.49
CA GLU A 23 6.89 18.59 -9.79
C GLU A 23 7.29 18.22 -8.35
N HIS A 24 6.52 17.34 -7.70
CA HIS A 24 6.76 16.86 -6.34
C HIS A 24 6.64 15.33 -6.28
N PRO A 25 7.68 14.59 -6.69
CA PRO A 25 7.67 13.13 -6.67
C PRO A 25 7.38 12.59 -5.28
N THR A 26 6.51 11.59 -5.20
CA THR A 26 6.16 10.88 -3.97
C THR A 26 6.89 9.55 -3.86
N SER A 27 7.52 9.10 -4.94
CA SER A 27 8.33 7.90 -5.00
C SER A 27 9.64 8.15 -5.73
N VAL A 28 10.74 7.63 -5.16
CA VAL A 28 12.09 7.86 -5.68
C VAL A 28 12.83 6.53 -5.74
N LYS A 29 13.48 6.25 -6.89
CA LYS A 29 14.35 5.09 -7.02
C LYS A 29 15.63 5.30 -6.19
N ILE A 30 15.84 4.46 -5.19
CA ILE A 30 16.99 4.52 -4.26
C ILE A 30 18.05 3.46 -4.55
N ILE A 31 17.71 2.40 -5.27
CA ILE A 31 18.66 1.38 -5.77
C ILE A 31 18.39 1.15 -7.25
N ASN A 32 19.42 1.32 -8.09
CA ASN A 32 19.33 1.21 -9.55
C ASN A 32 20.37 0.22 -10.09
N PRO A 33 20.07 -1.10 -10.06
CA PRO A 33 20.95 -2.12 -10.59
C PRO A 33 20.98 -2.10 -12.14
N PRO A 34 21.93 -2.83 -12.78
CA PRO A 34 22.01 -2.91 -14.25
C PRO A 34 20.82 -3.59 -14.92
N THR A 35 20.09 -4.43 -14.19
CA THR A 35 18.86 -5.07 -14.64
C THR A 35 17.67 -4.50 -13.86
N PRO A 36 16.42 -4.62 -14.35
CA PRO A 36 15.26 -4.18 -13.58
C PRO A 36 15.15 -4.87 -12.20
N PHE A 37 15.54 -6.14 -12.10
CA PHE A 37 15.54 -6.91 -10.86
C PHE A 37 16.38 -6.24 -9.76
N GLY A 38 15.76 -6.01 -8.60
CA GLY A 38 16.37 -5.31 -7.47
C GLY A 38 16.23 -3.78 -7.51
N SER A 39 15.69 -3.20 -8.59
CA SER A 39 15.33 -1.78 -8.58
C SER A 39 14.39 -1.50 -7.41
N THR A 40 14.80 -0.61 -6.51
CA THR A 40 14.09 -0.37 -5.24
C THR A 40 13.74 1.10 -5.13
N TYR A 41 12.52 1.37 -4.65
CA TYR A 41 11.95 2.70 -4.54
C TYR A 41 11.58 2.98 -3.09
N MET A 42 11.89 4.19 -2.63
CA MET A 42 11.38 4.74 -1.38
C MET A 42 10.08 5.48 -1.70
N VAL A 43 9.04 5.25 -0.90
CA VAL A 43 7.71 5.81 -1.12
C VAL A 43 7.23 6.59 0.09
N ASP A 44 6.62 7.74 -0.19
CA ASP A 44 5.78 8.51 0.72
C ASP A 44 4.58 9.02 -0.08
N ASN A 45 3.61 8.15 -0.33
CA ASN A 45 2.52 8.36 -1.29
C ASN A 45 1.24 8.80 -0.58
N PRO A 46 0.47 9.77 -1.12
CA PRO A 46 -0.80 10.16 -0.52
C PRO A 46 -1.84 9.04 -0.64
N LEU A 47 -2.70 8.94 0.36
CA LEU A 47 -3.91 8.11 0.36
C LEU A 47 -5.14 9.00 0.34
N THR A 48 -6.06 8.80 -0.59
CA THR A 48 -7.24 9.64 -0.75
C THR A 48 -8.55 8.84 -0.82
N GLU A 49 -9.69 9.50 -0.61
CA GLU A 49 -11.02 8.87 -0.67
C GLU A 49 -11.53 8.60 -2.10
N LYS A 50 -10.96 9.26 -3.12
CA LYS A 50 -11.35 9.14 -4.54
C LYS A 50 -10.10 9.01 -5.44
N PRO A 51 -10.23 8.56 -6.71
CA PRO A 51 -9.09 8.33 -7.61
C PRO A 51 -8.43 9.61 -8.15
N TYR A 52 -8.58 10.75 -7.47
CA TYR A 52 -8.03 12.05 -7.87
C TYR A 52 -7.23 12.63 -6.71
N LEU A 53 -6.05 13.19 -7.02
CA LEU A 53 -5.10 13.71 -6.02
C LEU A 53 -5.64 14.87 -5.18
N ASP A 54 -6.57 15.65 -5.74
CA ASP A 54 -7.23 16.79 -5.08
C ASP A 54 -8.37 16.37 -4.15
N SER A 55 -8.73 15.09 -4.14
CA SER A 55 -9.70 14.57 -3.19
C SER A 55 -9.14 14.50 -1.77
N LYS A 56 -10.02 14.28 -0.79
CA LYS A 56 -9.65 14.32 0.62
C LYS A 56 -8.51 13.34 0.93
N LEU A 57 -7.39 13.89 1.40
CA LEU A 57 -6.25 13.16 1.93
C LEU A 57 -6.63 12.54 3.29
N ILE A 58 -6.44 11.23 3.43
CA ILE A 58 -6.77 10.47 4.65
C ILE A 58 -5.53 9.89 5.34
N GLY A 59 -4.40 9.86 4.64
CA GLY A 59 -3.17 9.26 5.14
C GLY A 59 -2.07 9.22 4.10
N ARG A 60 -1.02 8.47 4.40
CA ARG A 60 0.12 8.24 3.51
C ARG A 60 0.57 6.78 3.54
N ALA A 61 1.06 6.27 2.42
CA ALA A 61 1.77 5.00 2.37
C ALA A 61 3.27 5.27 2.38
N GLN A 62 3.98 4.69 3.36
CA GLN A 62 5.38 4.99 3.64
C GLN A 62 6.22 3.71 3.75
N GLY A 63 7.27 3.59 2.94
CA GLY A 63 8.14 2.42 2.95
C GLY A 63 8.87 2.23 1.63
N THR A 64 8.94 0.98 1.16
CA THR A 64 9.62 0.64 -0.09
C THR A 64 8.84 -0.35 -0.94
N TYR A 65 9.15 -0.36 -2.23
CA TYR A 65 8.88 -1.51 -3.08
C TYR A 65 10.09 -1.81 -3.98
N ALA A 66 10.22 -3.06 -4.40
CA ALA A 66 11.32 -3.48 -5.27
C ALA A 66 10.88 -4.49 -6.31
N LEU A 67 11.44 -4.43 -7.51
CA LEU A 67 11.27 -5.48 -8.53
C LEU A 67 11.92 -6.77 -8.04
N ALA A 68 11.11 -7.80 -7.80
CA ALA A 68 11.50 -8.98 -7.01
C ALA A 68 11.44 -10.29 -7.79
N SER A 69 11.03 -10.29 -9.07
CA SER A 69 11.08 -11.48 -9.93
C SER A 69 12.19 -11.37 -10.97
N GLN A 70 12.92 -12.48 -11.17
CA GLN A 70 13.92 -12.62 -12.23
C GLN A 70 13.30 -13.10 -13.55
N SER A 71 12.17 -13.81 -13.49
CA SER A 71 11.48 -14.37 -14.66
C SER A 71 10.29 -13.53 -15.12
N ASP A 72 9.61 -12.88 -14.18
CA ASP A 72 8.34 -12.19 -14.44
C ASP A 72 8.56 -10.68 -14.50
N TYR A 73 7.98 -10.04 -15.50
CA TYR A 73 7.98 -8.58 -15.60
C TYR A 73 6.97 -7.96 -14.62
N GLY A 74 7.33 -6.81 -14.03
CA GLY A 74 6.39 -6.02 -13.21
C GLY A 74 5.97 -6.69 -11.89
N VAL A 75 6.77 -7.60 -11.35
CA VAL A 75 6.48 -8.23 -10.05
C VAL A 75 7.26 -7.52 -8.96
N PHE A 76 6.54 -6.80 -8.10
CA PHE A 76 7.12 -6.07 -6.99
C PHE A 76 6.98 -6.85 -5.67
N LYS A 77 7.96 -6.68 -4.77
CA LYS A 77 7.77 -6.88 -3.34
C LYS A 77 7.38 -5.54 -2.74
N MET A 78 6.23 -5.47 -2.08
CA MET A 78 5.77 -4.29 -1.35
C MET A 78 6.12 -4.42 0.13
N ASP A 79 6.56 -3.32 0.73
CA ASP A 79 6.95 -3.22 2.14
C ASP A 79 6.70 -1.79 2.65
N PHE A 80 5.47 -1.51 3.09
CA PHE A 80 5.14 -0.18 3.55
C PHE A 80 4.06 -0.18 4.62
N ASN A 81 3.97 0.95 5.33
CA ASN A 81 2.92 1.24 6.29
C ASN A 81 1.89 2.18 5.67
N PHE A 82 0.60 1.87 5.82
CA PHE A 82 -0.46 2.85 5.69
C PHE A 82 -0.55 3.64 7.00
N VAL A 83 -0.27 4.94 6.94
CA VAL A 83 -0.27 5.87 8.07
C VAL A 83 -1.49 6.78 7.95
N PHE A 84 -2.50 6.56 8.79
CA PHE A 84 -3.73 7.35 8.75
C PHE A 84 -3.56 8.66 9.52
N THR A 85 -3.80 9.79 8.86
CA THR A 85 -3.60 11.13 9.44
C THR A 85 -4.90 11.86 9.72
N GLU A 86 -6.03 11.34 9.24
CA GLU A 86 -7.36 11.94 9.38
C GLU A 86 -8.44 10.88 9.69
N GLY A 87 -9.60 11.34 10.15
CA GLY A 87 -10.77 10.49 10.45
C GLY A 87 -10.61 9.58 11.67
N THR A 88 -11.44 8.53 11.74
CA THR A 88 -11.57 7.62 12.91
C THR A 88 -10.27 6.92 13.29
N TYR A 89 -9.36 6.71 12.34
CA TYR A 89 -8.12 5.97 12.55
C TYR A 89 -6.88 6.86 12.61
N LYS A 90 -7.05 8.19 12.72
CA LYS A 90 -5.97 9.16 12.84
C LYS A 90 -4.94 8.73 13.90
N GLY A 91 -3.66 8.70 13.50
CA GLY A 91 -2.54 8.29 14.34
C GLY A 91 -2.32 6.77 14.43
N SER A 92 -3.15 5.97 13.76
CA SER A 92 -2.98 4.51 13.66
C SER A 92 -2.28 4.15 12.35
N THR A 93 -1.65 2.96 12.33
CA THR A 93 -1.01 2.43 11.13
C THR A 93 -1.40 0.98 10.85
N LEU A 94 -1.30 0.57 9.59
CA LEU A 94 -1.32 -0.83 9.16
C LEU A 94 -0.05 -1.13 8.38
N SER A 95 0.57 -2.27 8.63
CA SER A 95 1.76 -2.72 7.90
C SER A 95 1.37 -3.71 6.82
N LEU A 96 1.82 -3.45 5.59
CA LEU A 96 1.59 -4.29 4.42
C LEU A 96 2.91 -4.93 3.98
N LEU A 97 2.87 -6.23 3.72
CA LEU A 97 3.98 -6.97 3.12
C LEU A 97 3.42 -7.97 2.12
N GLY A 98 3.89 -7.93 0.88
CA GLY A 98 3.35 -8.85 -0.14
C GLY A 98 4.00 -8.78 -1.50
N ARG A 99 3.65 -9.76 -2.34
CA ARG A 99 4.01 -9.82 -3.76
C ARG A 99 2.92 -9.10 -4.57
N ASN A 100 3.31 -8.20 -5.45
CA ASN A 100 2.42 -7.37 -6.25
C ASN A 100 2.76 -7.52 -7.74
N PRO A 101 2.21 -8.53 -8.43
CA PRO A 101 2.32 -8.68 -9.88
C PRO A 101 1.36 -7.71 -10.59
N ILE A 102 1.85 -6.56 -11.07
CA ILE A 102 0.97 -5.48 -11.56
C ILE A 102 0.16 -5.83 -12.83
N GLY A 103 0.50 -6.94 -13.50
CA GLY A 103 -0.26 -7.47 -14.64
C GLY A 103 -1.55 -8.18 -14.26
N ASP A 104 -1.74 -8.54 -12.98
CA ASP A 104 -2.95 -9.20 -12.51
C ASP A 104 -4.05 -8.17 -12.20
N ASP A 105 -5.30 -8.48 -12.56
CA ASP A 105 -6.46 -7.59 -12.34
C ASP A 105 -6.66 -7.21 -10.86
N VAL A 106 -6.47 -8.18 -9.96
CA VAL A 106 -6.62 -8.02 -8.52
C VAL A 106 -5.46 -8.71 -7.82
N ARG A 107 -4.78 -7.98 -6.93
CA ARG A 107 -3.55 -8.44 -6.27
C ARG A 107 -3.76 -8.46 -4.77
N GLU A 108 -3.61 -9.63 -4.16
CA GLU A 108 -3.78 -9.80 -2.72
C GLU A 108 -2.44 -9.69 -1.99
N MET A 109 -2.38 -8.87 -0.95
CA MET A 109 -1.20 -8.68 -0.10
C MET A 109 -1.59 -8.76 1.37
N ALA A 110 -0.69 -9.28 2.21
CA ALA A 110 -0.98 -9.48 3.62
C ALA A 110 -0.89 -8.16 4.40
N VAL A 111 -1.90 -7.91 5.23
CA VAL A 111 -1.78 -6.98 6.35
C VAL A 111 -1.18 -7.77 7.51
N VAL A 112 0.09 -7.50 7.80
CA VAL A 112 0.90 -8.28 8.75
C VAL A 112 0.90 -7.70 10.17
N GLY A 113 0.33 -6.52 10.35
CA GLY A 113 0.26 -5.87 11.66
C GLY A 113 -0.36 -4.49 11.61
N GLY A 114 -0.44 -3.85 12.77
CA GLY A 114 -0.89 -2.48 12.90
C GLY A 114 -0.62 -1.90 14.28
N THR A 115 -0.77 -0.58 14.38
CA THR A 115 -0.57 0.20 15.60
C THR A 115 -1.81 1.00 15.97
N GLY A 116 -1.86 1.57 17.17
CA GLY A 116 -3.01 2.35 17.62
C GLY A 116 -4.30 1.53 17.61
N SER A 117 -5.32 2.04 16.92
CA SER A 117 -6.62 1.37 16.73
C SER A 117 -6.54 0.02 16.01
N PHE A 118 -5.40 -0.27 15.37
CA PHE A 118 -5.13 -1.51 14.65
C PHE A 118 -4.11 -2.42 15.36
N ARG A 119 -3.93 -2.27 16.68
CA ARG A 119 -3.10 -3.21 17.44
C ARG A 119 -3.62 -4.64 17.26
N PHE A 120 -2.70 -5.59 17.08
CA PHE A 120 -2.99 -6.99 16.76
C PHE A 120 -3.75 -7.20 15.44
N ALA A 121 -3.71 -6.23 14.52
CA ALA A 121 -4.31 -6.37 13.22
C ALA A 121 -3.69 -7.53 12.41
N ARG A 122 -4.56 -8.29 11.74
CA ARG A 122 -4.24 -9.24 10.68
C ARG A 122 -5.28 -9.12 9.59
N GLY A 123 -4.91 -9.45 8.36
CA GLY A 123 -5.88 -9.45 7.27
C GLY A 123 -5.20 -9.40 5.91
N TYR A 124 -5.93 -8.87 4.94
CA TYR A 124 -5.46 -8.76 3.57
C TYR A 124 -5.90 -7.44 2.93
N ALA A 125 -5.15 -7.04 1.91
CA ALA A 125 -5.45 -5.93 1.02
C ALA A 125 -5.62 -6.47 -0.39
N LEU A 126 -6.64 -6.01 -1.09
CA LEU A 126 -6.83 -6.22 -2.52
C LEU A 126 -6.52 -4.91 -3.24
N ALA A 127 -5.50 -4.93 -4.09
CA ALA A 127 -5.12 -3.80 -4.92
C ALA A 127 -5.64 -3.98 -6.36
N LYS A 128 -6.10 -2.89 -6.97
CA LYS A 128 -6.45 -2.79 -8.40
C LYS A 128 -5.85 -1.54 -9.01
N THR A 129 -5.37 -1.65 -10.24
CA THR A 129 -4.78 -0.49 -10.94
C THR A 129 -5.90 0.31 -11.58
N VAL A 130 -6.07 1.56 -11.17
CA VAL A 130 -7.07 2.49 -11.72
C VAL A 130 -6.50 3.19 -12.95
N SER A 131 -5.24 3.62 -12.87
CA SER A 131 -4.52 4.20 -14.00
C SER A 131 -3.02 3.92 -13.88
N TYR A 132 -2.36 3.85 -15.03
CA TYR A 132 -0.91 3.71 -15.12
C TYR A 132 -0.42 4.42 -16.37
N ASN A 133 0.58 5.29 -16.21
CA ASN A 133 1.30 5.92 -17.31
C ASN A 133 2.66 5.23 -17.47
N SER A 134 2.82 4.48 -18.56
CA SER A 134 4.05 3.72 -18.82
C SER A 134 5.27 4.58 -19.13
N THR A 135 5.08 5.85 -19.50
CA THR A 135 6.18 6.79 -19.77
C THR A 135 6.73 7.34 -18.47
N SER A 136 5.87 7.86 -17.59
CA SER A 136 6.31 8.47 -16.33
C SER A 136 6.45 7.47 -15.18
N GLY A 137 5.84 6.29 -15.30
CA GLY A 137 5.70 5.34 -14.21
C GLY A 137 4.63 5.72 -13.18
N ASN A 138 3.91 6.83 -13.35
CA ASN A 138 2.88 7.26 -12.40
C ASN A 138 1.70 6.29 -12.42
N ALA A 139 1.19 5.94 -11.23
CA ALA A 139 0.09 5.01 -11.06
C ALA A 139 -0.90 5.48 -9.99
N ILE A 140 -2.17 5.15 -10.21
CA ILE A 140 -3.21 5.25 -9.18
C ILE A 140 -3.74 3.84 -8.93
N GLU A 141 -3.72 3.41 -7.68
CA GLU A 141 -4.19 2.10 -7.25
C GLU A 141 -5.32 2.23 -6.23
N GLU A 142 -6.38 1.45 -6.40
CA GLU A 142 -7.43 1.29 -5.40
C GLU A 142 -7.06 0.16 -4.45
N PHE A 143 -7.07 0.43 -3.14
CA PHE A 143 -6.83 -0.54 -2.09
C PHE A 143 -8.10 -0.81 -1.30
N ASN A 144 -8.49 -2.08 -1.22
CA ASN A 144 -9.59 -2.59 -0.41
C ASN A 144 -9.04 -3.51 0.68
N LEU A 145 -9.05 -3.06 1.93
CA LEU A 145 -8.51 -3.82 3.06
C LEU A 145 -9.64 -4.46 3.86
N THR A 146 -9.44 -5.71 4.29
CA THR A 146 -10.25 -6.38 5.29
C THR A 146 -9.34 -6.78 6.46
N ILE A 147 -9.59 -6.18 7.62
CA ILE A 147 -8.72 -6.28 8.79
C ILE A 147 -9.52 -6.87 9.96
N SER A 148 -8.98 -7.87 10.64
CA SER A 148 -9.43 -8.33 11.95
C SER A 148 -8.48 -7.79 13.02
N THR A 149 -9.05 -7.26 14.11
CA THR A 149 -8.34 -6.78 15.30
C THR A 149 -8.90 -7.46 16.55
N LEU A 150 -8.02 -7.72 17.52
CA LEU A 150 -8.38 -8.28 18.83
C LEU A 150 -8.58 -7.16 19.85
N PHE A 151 -9.58 -7.29 20.72
CA PHE A 151 -9.82 -6.43 21.89
C PHE A 151 -10.44 -7.23 23.04
#